data_AF-A0A6C0P0U0-F1
#
_entry.id   AF-A0A6C0P0U0-F1
#
_cell.length_a   1.000
_cell.length_b   1.000
_cell.length_c   1.000
_cell.angle_alpha   90.00
_cell.angle_beta   90.00
_cell.angle_gamma   90.00
#
_symmetry.space_group_name_H-M   'P 1'
#
loop_
_entity.id
_entity.type
_entity.pdbx_description
1 polymer ?
#
loop_
_entity_poly.entity_id
_entity_poly.type
_entity_poly.pdbx_seq_one_letter_code
_entity_poly.pdbx_strand_id
1 'polypeptide(L)'
;MKDIPNNRRGTLSLHWYWLQGLLIAGSVLMAALLWKDIPPTLTTHYNLHFEPDGFGDKSWGTVFLLNIVQLCLLVTILGTNAVIAQTASAQALDKGASEAKQHKFRFVNSVFLYGLSLLLTAFFSYIQATMLYGWPNEALAAVTVVMMVLVVGGIVGLVVTVRRLGLKGQSAGGDGDGAHWLAGGGLYYNPKDPAVFVPKKYGIGWTVNFGRPMGWIVVITLILIPFAIVTLVAVML
;
A
#
# COMPACT_ATOMS: atom_id res chain seq x y z
N MET A 1 5.99 20.24 -20.27
CA MET A 1 6.23 19.59 -18.96
C MET A 1 7.46 18.72 -19.16
N LYS A 2 8.64 19.11 -18.65
CA LYS A 2 9.90 18.37 -18.90
C LYS A 2 9.93 17.13 -18.01
N ASP A 3 10.13 15.96 -18.60
CA ASP A 3 10.34 14.70 -17.91
C ASP A 3 11.60 14.80 -17.04
N ILE A 4 11.39 15.04 -15.75
CA ILE A 4 12.46 14.97 -14.76
C ILE A 4 12.77 13.48 -14.58
N PRO A 5 14.00 13.02 -14.86
CA PRO A 5 14.36 11.62 -14.70
C PRO A 5 14.06 11.16 -13.27
N ASN A 6 13.37 10.02 -13.16
CA ASN A 6 12.79 9.48 -11.92
C ASN A 6 13.80 9.40 -10.75
N ASN A 7 15.09 9.31 -11.09
CA ASN A 7 16.22 9.27 -10.15
C ASN A 7 16.37 10.53 -9.28
N ARG A 8 15.80 11.69 -9.66
CA ARG A 8 15.92 12.94 -8.86
C ARG A 8 14.88 13.09 -7.75
N ARG A 9 13.83 12.24 -7.70
CA ARG A 9 12.70 12.43 -6.78
C ARG A 9 12.85 11.69 -5.43
N GLY A 10 13.82 10.78 -5.33
CA GLY A 10 14.03 9.96 -4.15
C GLY A 10 12.91 8.96 -3.94
N THR A 11 12.38 8.40 -5.01
CA THR A 11 11.32 7.38 -4.99
C THR A 11 11.68 6.25 -5.94
N LEU A 12 11.11 5.07 -5.71
CA LEU A 12 11.29 3.93 -6.60
C LEU A 12 10.72 4.23 -7.99
N SER A 13 11.45 3.77 -9.03
CA SER A 13 11.02 3.97 -10.40
C SER A 13 9.73 3.22 -10.71
N LEU A 14 8.89 3.79 -11.58
CA LEU A 14 7.61 3.19 -11.98
C LEU A 14 7.78 1.82 -12.65
N HIS A 15 8.94 1.57 -13.28
CA HIS A 15 9.19 0.33 -14.00
C HIS A 15 9.21 -0.91 -13.08
N TRP A 16 9.53 -0.73 -11.79
CA TRP A 16 9.51 -1.83 -10.81
C TRP A 16 8.08 -2.35 -10.56
N TYR A 17 7.06 -1.51 -10.75
CA TYR A 17 5.67 -1.91 -10.59
C TYR A 17 5.18 -2.80 -11.74
N TRP A 18 5.92 -2.92 -12.85
CA TRP A 18 5.64 -3.92 -13.88
C TRP A 18 5.71 -5.34 -13.34
N LEU A 19 6.62 -5.63 -12.40
CA LEU A 19 6.68 -6.96 -11.80
C LEU A 19 5.37 -7.30 -11.08
N GLN A 20 4.84 -6.36 -10.29
CA GLN A 20 3.57 -6.53 -9.60
C GLN A 20 2.40 -6.61 -10.61
N GLY A 21 2.40 -5.76 -11.64
CA GLY A 21 1.39 -5.78 -12.70
C GLY A 21 1.39 -7.09 -13.50
N LEU A 22 2.56 -7.63 -13.84
CA LEU A 22 2.71 -8.91 -14.54
C LEU A 22 2.23 -10.08 -13.69
N LEU A 23 2.47 -10.06 -12.37
CA LEU A 23 1.97 -11.07 -11.46
C LEU A 23 0.44 -11.08 -11.40
N ILE A 24 -0.17 -9.90 -11.31
CA ILE A 24 -1.64 -9.75 -11.33
C ILE A 24 -2.19 -10.20 -12.68
N ALA A 25 -1.59 -9.75 -13.79
CA ALA A 25 -2.01 -10.13 -15.14
C ALA A 25 -1.89 -11.64 -15.36
N GLY A 26 -0.80 -12.27 -14.89
CA GLY A 26 -0.63 -13.72 -14.94
C GLY A 26 -1.72 -14.45 -14.17
N SER A 27 -2.09 -13.96 -12.99
CA SER A 27 -3.17 -14.53 -12.17
C SER A 27 -4.53 -14.43 -12.88
N VAL A 28 -4.84 -13.26 -13.47
CA VAL A 28 -6.07 -13.04 -14.27
C VAL A 28 -6.09 -13.93 -15.51
N LEU A 29 -4.98 -14.00 -16.25
CA LEU A 29 -4.88 -14.81 -17.47
C LEU A 29 -5.05 -16.29 -17.16
N MET A 30 -4.43 -16.80 -16.09
CA MET A 30 -4.61 -18.17 -15.64
C MET A 30 -6.07 -18.46 -15.29
N ALA A 31 -6.75 -17.56 -14.57
CA ALA A 31 -8.16 -17.73 -14.21
C ALA A 31 -9.07 -17.74 -15.44
N ALA A 32 -8.77 -16.92 -16.45
CA ALA A 32 -9.52 -16.87 -17.69
C ALA A 32 -9.27 -18.11 -18.58
N LEU A 33 -8.02 -18.55 -18.71
CA LEU A 33 -7.64 -19.70 -19.55
C LEU A 33 -8.13 -21.03 -18.96
N LEU A 34 -8.05 -21.19 -17.65
CA LEU A 34 -8.47 -22.38 -16.93
C LEU A 34 -9.90 -22.28 -16.41
N TRP A 35 -10.70 -21.35 -16.93
CA TRP A 35 -12.05 -21.10 -16.42
C TRP A 35 -12.90 -22.36 -16.36
N LYS A 36 -12.76 -23.28 -17.32
CA LYS A 36 -13.53 -24.53 -17.35
C LYS A 36 -13.15 -25.48 -16.23
N ASP A 37 -11.89 -25.48 -15.81
CA ASP A 37 -11.34 -26.40 -14.81
C ASP A 37 -11.58 -25.91 -13.38
N ILE A 38 -11.94 -24.62 -13.20
CA ILE A 38 -12.29 -24.05 -11.90
C ILE A 38 -13.53 -24.78 -11.32
N PRO A 39 -13.45 -25.33 -10.09
CA PRO A 39 -14.56 -26.02 -9.45
C PRO A 39 -15.83 -25.16 -9.34
N PRO A 40 -17.04 -25.76 -9.37
CA PRO A 40 -18.29 -25.02 -9.24
C PRO A 40 -18.45 -24.40 -7.85
N THR A 41 -17.82 -24.97 -6.83
CA THR A 41 -17.84 -24.49 -5.44
C THR A 41 -16.42 -24.19 -5.00
N LEU A 42 -16.19 -22.98 -4.50
CA LEU A 42 -14.88 -22.46 -4.14
C LEU A 42 -14.79 -22.27 -2.64
N THR A 43 -13.63 -22.56 -2.05
CA THR A 43 -13.36 -22.24 -0.64
C THR A 43 -13.08 -20.74 -0.52
N THR A 44 -13.96 -20.02 0.17
CA THR A 44 -13.88 -18.56 0.35
C THR A 44 -13.35 -18.17 1.73
N HIS A 45 -13.42 -19.08 2.71
CA HIS A 45 -12.96 -18.84 4.07
C HIS A 45 -12.27 -20.08 4.66
N TYR A 46 -11.26 -19.82 5.50
CA TYR A 46 -10.52 -20.83 6.24
C TYR A 46 -10.57 -20.48 7.73
N ASN A 47 -10.75 -21.51 8.57
CA ASN A 47 -10.75 -21.35 10.02
C ASN A 47 -9.32 -21.14 10.57
N LEU A 48 -9.19 -20.99 11.89
CA LEU A 48 -7.89 -20.82 12.57
C LEU A 48 -6.94 -22.01 12.43
N HIS A 49 -7.45 -23.19 12.07
CA HIS A 49 -6.67 -24.39 11.80
C HIS A 49 -6.30 -24.52 10.30
N PHE A 50 -6.58 -23.51 9.49
CA PHE A 50 -6.38 -23.51 8.03
C PHE A 50 -7.22 -24.55 7.29
N GLU A 51 -8.36 -24.93 7.86
CA GLU A 51 -9.32 -25.82 7.21
C GLU A 51 -10.42 -25.00 6.54
N PRO A 52 -10.87 -25.38 5.33
CA PRO A 52 -12.03 -24.78 4.66
C PRO A 52 -13.30 -24.86 5.53
N ASP A 53 -13.87 -23.72 5.91
CA ASP A 53 -15.13 -23.62 6.67
C ASP A 53 -16.16 -22.68 6.02
N GLY A 54 -15.80 -21.97 4.95
CA GLY A 54 -16.71 -21.17 4.14
C GLY A 54 -16.55 -21.46 2.65
N PHE A 55 -17.68 -21.58 1.96
CA PHE A 55 -17.76 -21.92 0.55
C PHE A 55 -18.65 -20.92 -0.19
N GLY A 56 -18.34 -20.68 -1.46
CA GLY A 56 -19.14 -19.84 -2.35
C GLY A 56 -19.21 -20.41 -3.76
N ASP A 57 -20.25 -20.06 -4.49
CA ASP A 57 -20.41 -20.51 -5.87
C ASP A 57 -19.44 -19.81 -6.82
N LYS A 58 -19.04 -20.54 -7.86
CA LYS A 58 -18.23 -19.99 -8.95
C LYS A 58 -19.01 -18.92 -9.69
N SER A 59 -18.50 -17.70 -9.61
CA SER A 59 -18.97 -16.54 -10.36
C SER A 59 -17.79 -15.69 -10.79
N TRP A 60 -18.01 -14.76 -11.71
CA TRP A 60 -16.98 -13.78 -12.09
C TRP A 60 -16.51 -12.97 -10.87
N GLY A 61 -17.41 -12.66 -9.95
CA GLY A 61 -17.09 -11.96 -8.71
C GLY A 61 -16.16 -12.77 -7.83
N THR A 62 -16.52 -14.02 -7.51
CA THR A 62 -15.74 -14.85 -6.59
C THR A 62 -14.37 -15.23 -7.16
N VAL A 63 -14.27 -15.50 -8.46
CA VAL A 63 -13.01 -15.87 -9.12
C VAL A 63 -12.02 -14.70 -9.20
N PHE A 64 -12.49 -13.49 -9.52
CA PHE A 64 -11.62 -12.32 -9.75
C PHE A 64 -11.54 -11.36 -8.56
N LEU A 65 -12.20 -11.63 -7.44
CA LEU A 65 -12.20 -10.78 -6.24
C LEU A 65 -10.77 -10.45 -5.79
N LEU A 66 -9.90 -11.45 -5.69
CA LEU A 66 -8.52 -11.24 -5.26
C LEU A 66 -7.73 -10.41 -6.27
N ASN A 67 -7.99 -10.52 -7.58
CA ASN A 67 -7.35 -9.66 -8.57
C ASN A 67 -7.81 -8.21 -8.46
N ILE A 68 -9.10 -7.97 -8.15
CA ILE A 68 -9.60 -6.62 -7.88
C ILE A 68 -8.89 -6.02 -6.67
N VAL A 69 -8.77 -6.77 -5.57
CA VAL A 69 -8.04 -6.34 -4.38
C VAL A 69 -6.57 -6.03 -4.71
N GLN A 70 -5.90 -6.88 -5.49
CA GLN A 70 -4.53 -6.66 -5.94
C GLN A 70 -4.38 -5.41 -6.82
N LEU A 71 -5.34 -5.14 -7.70
CA LEU A 71 -5.35 -3.93 -8.53
C LEU A 71 -5.55 -2.67 -7.68
N CYS A 72 -6.47 -2.71 -6.71
CA CYS A 72 -6.64 -1.62 -5.74
C CYS A 72 -5.34 -1.36 -4.98
N LEU A 73 -4.68 -2.41 -4.49
CA LEU A 73 -3.39 -2.30 -3.81
C LEU A 73 -2.31 -1.69 -4.71
N LEU A 74 -2.24 -2.10 -5.98
CA LEU A 74 -1.32 -1.54 -6.98
C LEU A 74 -1.59 -0.03 -7.21
N VAL A 75 -2.84 0.36 -7.37
CA VAL A 75 -3.22 1.77 -7.54
C VAL A 75 -2.87 2.59 -6.29
N THR A 76 -3.17 2.07 -5.10
CA THR A 76 -2.84 2.74 -3.83
C THR A 76 -1.33 2.96 -3.69
N ILE A 77 -0.51 1.96 -4.02
CA ILE A 77 0.94 2.09 -3.90
C ILE A 77 1.53 3.03 -4.93
N LEU A 78 1.03 3.01 -6.17
CA LEU A 78 1.42 3.97 -7.22
C LEU A 78 1.06 5.40 -6.82
N GLY A 79 -0.15 5.60 -6.29
CA GLY A 79 -0.61 6.89 -5.77
C GLY A 79 0.25 7.38 -4.61
N THR A 80 0.55 6.51 -3.65
CA THR A 80 1.43 6.84 -2.51
C THR A 80 2.84 7.20 -2.98
N ASN A 81 3.40 6.44 -3.92
CA ASN A 81 4.71 6.71 -4.50
C ASN A 81 4.74 8.06 -5.24
N ALA A 82 3.67 8.39 -5.98
CA ALA A 82 3.51 9.68 -6.66
C ALA A 82 3.41 10.84 -5.67
N VAL A 83 2.70 10.67 -4.54
CA VAL A 83 2.60 11.68 -3.47
C VAL A 83 3.96 11.92 -2.82
N ILE A 84 4.70 10.86 -2.49
CA ILE A 84 6.06 10.96 -1.93
C ILE A 84 6.99 11.69 -2.90
N ALA A 85 6.85 11.43 -4.20
CA ALA A 85 7.64 12.07 -5.24
C ALA A 85 7.33 13.57 -5.40
N GLN A 86 6.06 13.98 -5.24
CA GLN A 86 5.61 15.38 -5.35
C GLN A 86 6.00 16.23 -4.14
N THR A 87 6.11 15.63 -2.95
CA THR A 87 6.57 16.34 -1.75
C THR A 87 8.05 16.71 -1.77
N ALA A 88 8.82 16.21 -2.75
CA ALA A 88 10.19 16.64 -3.02
C ALA A 88 10.27 18.10 -3.54
N SER A 89 9.27 18.57 -4.29
CA SER A 89 9.30 19.91 -4.92
C SER A 89 8.85 21.06 -4.02
N ALA A 90 8.09 20.78 -2.95
CA ALA A 90 7.58 21.81 -2.06
C ALA A 90 8.59 22.25 -0.98
N GLN A 91 9.64 21.46 -0.73
CA GLN A 91 10.56 21.65 0.40
C GLN A 91 12.03 21.94 -0.02
N ALA A 92 12.33 21.98 -1.31
CA ALA A 92 13.67 22.28 -1.87
C ALA A 92 14.06 23.77 -1.80
N LEU A 93 13.34 24.59 -1.02
CA LEU A 93 13.60 26.03 -0.88
C LEU A 93 14.43 26.40 0.36
N ASP A 94 14.85 25.44 1.21
CA ASP A 94 15.75 25.76 2.33
C ASP A 94 16.74 24.61 2.66
N LYS A 95 18.04 24.89 2.44
CA LYS A 95 19.26 24.22 2.98
C LYS A 95 19.63 22.82 2.45
N GLY A 96 20.63 22.79 1.55
CA GLY A 96 21.15 21.61 0.83
C GLY A 96 21.73 20.43 1.64
N ALA A 97 21.93 20.54 2.97
CA ALA A 97 22.28 19.37 3.82
C ALA A 97 21.03 18.55 4.25
N SER A 98 19.85 19.18 4.23
CA SER A 98 18.55 18.58 4.53
C SER A 98 18.07 17.66 3.40
N GLU A 99 18.30 18.06 2.15
CA GLU A 99 17.75 17.42 0.96
C GLU A 99 18.26 15.99 0.73
N ALA A 100 19.55 15.73 0.95
CA ALA A 100 20.13 14.40 0.75
C ALA A 100 19.60 13.36 1.74
N LYS A 101 19.39 13.74 3.01
CA LYS A 101 18.75 12.89 4.02
C LYS A 101 17.28 12.67 3.68
N GLN A 102 16.59 13.72 3.25
CA GLN A 102 15.19 13.61 2.86
C GLN A 102 14.98 12.72 1.63
N HIS A 103 15.86 12.82 0.63
CA HIS A 103 15.86 11.96 -0.54
C HIS A 103 16.03 10.48 -0.17
N LYS A 104 17.00 10.18 0.72
CA LYS A 104 17.21 8.81 1.23
C LYS A 104 16.01 8.32 2.03
N PHE A 105 15.41 9.15 2.87
CA PHE A 105 14.21 8.79 3.63
C PHE A 105 13.03 8.46 2.72
N ARG A 106 12.75 9.29 1.71
CA ARG A 106 11.70 9.02 0.73
C ARG A 106 11.97 7.72 -0.03
N PHE A 107 13.22 7.47 -0.40
CA PHE A 107 13.58 6.29 -1.17
C PHE A 107 13.41 5.02 -0.35
N VAL A 108 13.90 5.01 0.89
CA VAL A 108 13.75 3.88 1.82
C VAL A 108 12.27 3.57 2.07
N ASN A 109 11.42 4.59 2.30
CA ASN A 109 9.99 4.37 2.49
C ASN A 109 9.30 3.85 1.21
N SER A 110 9.65 4.41 0.05
CA SER A 110 9.10 3.98 -1.25
C SER A 110 9.47 2.52 -1.57
N VAL A 111 10.73 2.13 -1.34
CA VAL A 111 11.20 0.74 -1.50
C VAL A 111 10.48 -0.20 -0.54
N PHE A 112 10.38 0.17 0.75
CA PHE A 112 9.68 -0.64 1.74
C PHE A 112 8.21 -0.86 1.38
N LEU A 113 7.51 0.21 1.02
CA LEU A 113 6.10 0.16 0.68
C LEU A 113 5.86 -0.67 -0.59
N TYR A 114 6.71 -0.53 -1.61
CA TYR A 114 6.68 -1.40 -2.79
C TYR A 114 6.93 -2.87 -2.43
N GLY A 115 7.94 -3.17 -1.60
CA GLY A 115 8.24 -4.53 -1.17
C GLY A 115 7.05 -5.15 -0.43
N LEU A 116 6.40 -4.38 0.44
CA LEU A 116 5.19 -4.79 1.15
C LEU A 116 4.02 -5.05 0.19
N SER A 117 3.77 -4.17 -0.78
CA SER A 117 2.68 -4.35 -1.75
C SER A 117 2.90 -5.56 -2.65
N LEU A 118 4.15 -5.78 -3.09
CA LEU A 118 4.53 -6.92 -3.89
C LEU A 118 4.35 -8.23 -3.11
N LEU A 119 4.80 -8.26 -1.84
CA LEU A 119 4.63 -9.41 -0.95
C LEU A 119 3.15 -9.77 -0.75
N LEU A 120 2.30 -8.78 -0.45
CA LEU A 120 0.85 -8.98 -0.31
C LEU A 120 0.21 -9.44 -1.63
N THR A 121 0.65 -8.90 -2.77
CA THR A 121 0.17 -9.33 -4.08
C THR A 121 0.51 -10.79 -4.33
N ALA A 122 1.75 -11.22 -4.06
CA ALA A 122 2.18 -12.60 -4.18
C ALA A 122 1.41 -13.53 -3.24
N PHE A 123 1.17 -13.09 -2.00
CA PHE A 123 0.35 -13.84 -1.05
C PHE A 123 -1.09 -14.03 -1.59
N PHE A 124 -1.75 -12.97 -2.06
CA PHE A 124 -3.10 -13.10 -2.63
C PHE A 124 -3.13 -13.94 -3.92
N SER A 125 -2.09 -13.91 -4.75
CA SER A 125 -1.99 -14.80 -5.91
C SER A 125 -1.87 -16.28 -5.48
N TYR A 126 -1.13 -16.56 -4.40
CA TYR A 126 -1.06 -17.90 -3.83
C TYR A 126 -2.41 -18.37 -3.27
N ILE A 127 -3.10 -17.52 -2.50
CA ILE A 127 -4.46 -17.82 -2.01
C ILE A 127 -5.44 -18.05 -3.17
N GLN A 128 -5.35 -17.26 -4.22
CA GLN A 128 -6.16 -17.47 -5.42
C GLN A 128 -5.87 -18.82 -6.08
N ALA A 129 -4.60 -19.22 -6.14
CA ALA A 129 -4.21 -20.49 -6.74
C ALA A 129 -4.69 -21.70 -5.91
N THR A 130 -4.67 -21.62 -4.57
CA THR A 130 -5.25 -22.67 -3.71
C THR A 130 -6.76 -22.75 -3.87
N MET A 131 -7.44 -21.61 -3.93
CA MET A 131 -8.88 -21.50 -4.14
C MET A 131 -9.36 -22.05 -5.49
N LEU A 132 -8.64 -21.75 -6.59
CA LEU A 132 -9.09 -22.03 -7.95
C LEU A 132 -8.56 -23.34 -8.54
N TYR A 133 -7.34 -23.75 -8.17
CA TYR A 133 -6.62 -24.86 -8.83
C TYR A 133 -6.27 -26.00 -7.88
N GLY A 134 -6.70 -25.94 -6.62
CA GLY A 134 -6.39 -26.98 -5.63
C GLY A 134 -4.89 -27.08 -5.32
N TRP A 135 -4.16 -25.96 -5.36
CA TRP A 135 -2.78 -25.93 -4.86
C TRP A 135 -2.73 -26.42 -3.40
N PRO A 136 -1.60 -27.03 -2.98
CA PRO A 136 -1.52 -27.72 -1.69
C PRO A 136 -1.83 -26.79 -0.52
N ASN A 137 -2.95 -27.07 0.17
CA ASN A 137 -3.40 -26.34 1.36
C ASN A 137 -2.51 -26.62 2.59
N GLU A 138 -1.75 -27.71 2.58
CA GLU A 138 -0.80 -28.08 3.65
C GLU A 138 0.26 -26.99 3.87
N ALA A 139 0.65 -26.28 2.81
CA ALA A 139 1.61 -25.19 2.87
C ALA A 139 0.98 -23.85 3.28
N LEU A 140 -0.36 -23.73 3.33
CA LEU A 140 -1.07 -22.48 3.59
C LEU A 140 -0.70 -21.87 4.95
N ALA A 141 -0.64 -22.71 5.99
CA ALA A 141 -0.23 -22.29 7.32
C ALA A 141 1.20 -21.74 7.31
N ALA A 142 2.14 -22.49 6.73
CA ALA A 142 3.54 -22.10 6.64
C ALA A 142 3.72 -20.80 5.82
N VAL A 143 3.08 -20.69 4.67
CA VAL A 143 3.13 -19.49 3.81
C VAL A 143 2.56 -18.27 4.52
N THR A 144 1.45 -18.43 5.25
CA THR A 144 0.84 -17.34 6.04
C THR A 144 1.77 -16.90 7.16
N VAL A 145 2.35 -17.83 7.92
CA VAL A 145 3.33 -17.51 8.98
C VAL A 145 4.56 -16.81 8.41
N VAL A 146 5.13 -17.33 7.32
CA VAL A 146 6.28 -16.72 6.64
C VAL A 146 5.94 -15.31 6.17
N MET A 147 4.76 -15.10 5.59
CA MET A 147 4.29 -13.78 5.19
C MET A 147 4.21 -12.82 6.38
N MET A 148 3.61 -13.24 7.50
CA MET A 148 3.55 -12.41 8.71
C MET A 148 4.93 -12.07 9.25
N VAL A 149 5.86 -13.04 9.28
CA VAL A 149 7.25 -12.81 9.70
C VAL A 149 7.95 -11.82 8.77
N LEU A 150 7.76 -11.93 7.46
CA LEU A 150 8.35 -11.00 6.49
C LEU A 150 7.76 -9.59 6.63
N VAL A 151 6.47 -9.44 6.91
CA VAL A 151 5.85 -8.14 7.17
C VAL A 151 6.40 -7.52 8.44
N VAL A 152 6.41 -8.25 9.56
CA VAL A 152 6.95 -7.77 10.84
C VAL A 152 8.44 -7.46 10.72
N GLY A 153 9.21 -8.36 10.13
CA GLY A 153 10.64 -8.19 9.87
C GLY A 153 10.93 -6.99 8.97
N GLY A 154 10.11 -6.78 7.94
CA GLY A 154 10.18 -5.59 7.08
C GLY A 154 9.92 -4.30 7.84
N ILE A 155 8.91 -4.26 8.71
CA ILE A 155 8.59 -3.08 9.55
C ILE A 155 9.74 -2.80 10.51
N VAL A 156 10.24 -3.83 11.22
CA VAL A 156 11.39 -3.70 12.13
C VAL A 156 12.62 -3.24 11.35
N GLY A 157 12.89 -3.83 10.19
CA GLY A 157 13.98 -3.46 9.29
C GLY A 157 13.89 -2.00 8.84
N LEU A 158 12.70 -1.51 8.48
CA LEU A 158 12.46 -0.11 8.17
C LEU A 158 12.79 0.80 9.37
N VAL A 159 12.26 0.48 10.55
CA VAL A 159 12.48 1.28 11.77
C VAL A 159 13.96 1.35 12.12
N VAL A 160 14.67 0.21 12.09
CA VAL A 160 16.11 0.15 12.34
C VAL A 160 16.89 0.93 11.29
N THR A 161 16.54 0.80 10.02
CA THR A 161 17.21 1.51 8.91
C THR A 161 17.05 3.03 9.04
N VAL A 162 15.83 3.50 9.32
CA VAL A 162 15.52 4.92 9.52
C VAL A 162 16.29 5.47 10.73
N ARG A 163 16.35 4.72 11.84
CA ARG A 163 17.10 5.11 13.05
C ARG A 163 18.61 5.14 12.81
N ARG A 164 19.19 4.09 12.22
CA ARG A 164 20.64 3.96 11.96
C ARG A 164 21.16 5.04 11.02
N LEU A 165 20.38 5.37 9.99
CA LEU A 165 20.74 6.40 9.02
C LEU A 165 20.48 7.83 9.53
N GLY A 166 20.00 7.99 10.77
CA GLY A 166 19.66 9.29 11.35
C GLY A 166 18.64 10.06 10.50
N LEU A 167 17.78 9.33 9.81
CA LEU A 167 16.75 9.88 8.93
C LEU A 167 15.60 10.36 9.81
N LYS A 168 15.76 11.54 10.40
CA LYS A 168 14.62 12.25 10.99
C LYS A 168 13.70 12.64 9.83
N GLY A 169 12.49 12.09 9.80
CA GLY A 169 11.41 12.75 9.06
C GLY A 169 11.38 14.16 9.61
N GLN A 170 11.72 15.15 8.79
CA GLN A 170 11.85 16.51 9.26
C GLN A 170 10.45 16.93 9.70
N SER A 171 10.25 16.96 11.02
CA SER A 171 9.11 17.63 11.62
C SER A 171 9.11 19.03 10.99
N ALA A 172 8.11 19.32 10.15
CA ALA A 172 7.84 20.66 9.67
C ALA A 172 7.28 21.47 10.84
N GLY A 173 8.16 21.70 11.82
CA GLY A 173 7.86 22.27 13.10
C GLY A 173 9.15 22.85 13.64
N GLY A 174 9.53 24.01 13.08
CA GLY A 174 10.25 24.98 13.90
C GLY A 174 9.39 25.26 15.13
N ASP A 175 10.03 25.62 16.25
CA ASP A 175 9.41 25.80 17.57
C ASP A 175 8.16 26.72 17.62
N GLY A 176 7.78 27.38 16.53
CA GLY A 176 6.56 28.20 16.40
C GLY A 176 5.30 27.50 15.84
N ASP A 177 5.39 26.28 15.29
CA ASP A 177 4.30 25.66 14.50
C ASP A 177 3.31 24.79 15.31
N GLY A 178 3.35 24.90 16.65
CA GLY A 178 2.50 24.10 17.55
C GLY A 178 1.00 24.29 17.34
N ALA A 179 0.55 25.42 16.79
CA ALA A 179 -0.86 25.81 16.69
C ALA A 179 -1.67 25.04 15.64
N HIS A 180 -1.00 24.46 14.62
CA HIS A 180 -1.67 23.77 13.50
C HIS A 180 -1.72 22.24 13.65
N TRP A 181 -1.04 21.71 14.68
CA TRP A 181 -0.98 20.28 14.99
C TRP A 181 -1.97 19.95 16.10
N LEU A 182 -3.02 19.22 15.74
CA LEU A 182 -4.09 18.79 16.64
C LEU A 182 -3.77 17.41 17.26
N ALA A 183 -4.47 17.07 18.34
CA ALA A 183 -4.37 15.77 19.01
C ALA A 183 -2.93 15.34 19.33
N GLY A 184 -2.15 16.23 19.95
CA GLY A 184 -0.77 15.92 20.38
C GLY A 184 0.24 15.73 19.23
N GLY A 185 -0.07 16.17 18.01
CA GLY A 185 0.80 16.02 16.85
C GLY A 185 0.42 14.88 15.90
N GLY A 186 -0.72 14.22 16.11
CA GLY A 186 -1.23 13.15 15.24
C GLY A 186 -2.00 13.66 14.01
N LEU A 187 -2.62 14.84 14.10
CA LEU A 187 -3.44 15.43 13.05
C LEU A 187 -2.93 16.83 12.68
N TYR A 188 -3.03 17.20 11.42
CA TYR A 188 -2.57 18.50 10.92
C TYR A 188 -3.72 19.27 10.27
N TYR A 189 -3.91 20.52 10.68
CA TYR A 189 -4.93 21.41 10.14
C TYR A 189 -4.32 22.79 9.85
N ASN A 190 -4.04 23.05 8.58
CA ASN A 190 -3.59 24.36 8.12
C ASN A 190 -4.22 24.70 6.76
N PRO A 191 -5.27 25.55 6.73
CA PRO A 191 -5.89 25.99 5.48
C PRO A 191 -4.95 26.78 4.55
N LYS A 192 -3.93 27.44 5.13
CA LYS A 192 -2.96 28.24 4.38
C LYS A 192 -1.88 27.38 3.72
N ASP A 193 -1.61 26.19 4.24
CA ASP A 193 -0.66 25.24 3.65
C ASP A 193 -1.28 24.57 2.42
N PRO A 194 -0.67 24.65 1.23
CA PRO A 194 -1.14 23.98 0.02
C PRO A 194 -0.94 22.46 0.01
N ALA A 195 -0.12 21.91 0.89
CA ALA A 195 0.12 20.48 0.94
C ALA A 195 -1.12 19.71 1.44
N VAL A 196 -1.54 18.70 0.69
CA VAL A 196 -2.58 17.74 1.10
C VAL A 196 -2.01 16.67 2.03
N PHE A 197 -0.74 16.31 1.85
CA PHE A 197 -0.01 15.37 2.70
C PHE A 197 1.18 16.06 3.35
N VAL A 198 1.28 15.96 4.68
CA VAL A 198 2.28 16.65 5.49
C VAL A 198 3.05 15.62 6.32
N PRO A 199 4.39 15.69 6.44
CA PRO A 199 5.15 14.74 7.25
C PRO A 199 4.67 14.81 8.69
N LYS A 200 4.44 13.67 9.35
CA LYS A 200 4.01 13.66 10.76
C LYS A 200 5.02 14.39 11.65
N LYS A 201 4.53 15.16 12.62
CA LYS A 201 5.37 15.86 13.62
C LYS A 201 6.23 14.88 14.42
N TYR A 202 5.66 13.72 14.76
CA TYR A 202 6.34 12.63 15.46
C TYR A 202 6.20 11.32 14.70
N GLY A 203 7.29 10.54 14.64
CA GLY A 203 7.31 9.22 14.03
C GLY A 203 7.62 9.22 12.53
N ILE A 204 7.22 8.14 11.85
CA ILE A 204 7.47 7.90 10.42
C ILE A 204 6.14 8.02 9.67
N GLY A 205 6.16 8.73 8.54
CA GLY A 205 5.04 8.78 7.60
C GLY A 205 4.46 10.18 7.40
N TRP A 206 3.32 10.20 6.72
CA TRP A 206 2.59 11.41 6.34
C TRP A 206 1.21 11.42 7.01
N THR A 207 0.68 12.59 7.28
CA THR A 207 -0.72 12.83 7.64
C THR A 207 -1.39 13.64 6.56
N VAL A 208 -2.71 13.56 6.49
CA VAL A 208 -3.51 14.45 5.64
C VAL A 208 -3.64 15.82 6.32
N ASN A 209 -3.59 16.89 5.53
CA ASN A 209 -3.96 18.23 5.95
C ASN A 209 -5.48 18.40 5.89
N PHE A 210 -6.12 18.40 7.06
CA PHE A 210 -7.58 18.52 7.18
C PHE A 210 -8.10 19.95 6.94
N GLY A 211 -7.20 20.93 6.76
CA GLY A 211 -7.54 22.29 6.33
C GLY A 211 -7.84 22.40 4.83
N ARG A 212 -7.71 21.31 4.05
CA ARG A 212 -7.90 21.29 2.59
C ARG A 212 -9.07 20.40 2.17
N PRO A 213 -9.95 20.86 1.26
CA PRO A 213 -11.02 20.03 0.69
C PRO A 213 -10.49 18.73 0.06
N MET A 214 -9.34 18.78 -0.61
CA MET A 214 -8.69 17.59 -1.19
C MET A 214 -8.26 16.56 -0.15
N GLY A 215 -7.91 16.98 1.08
CA GLY A 215 -7.59 16.06 2.17
C GLY A 215 -8.82 15.25 2.60
N TRP A 216 -9.98 15.90 2.69
CA TRP A 216 -11.24 15.23 2.97
C TRP A 216 -11.65 14.27 1.87
N ILE A 217 -11.45 14.62 0.60
CA ILE A 217 -11.68 13.71 -0.52
C ILE A 217 -10.83 12.44 -0.37
N VAL A 218 -9.53 12.57 -0.09
CA VAL A 218 -8.65 11.40 0.14
C VAL A 218 -9.17 10.50 1.26
N VAL A 219 -9.55 11.08 2.41
CA VAL A 219 -10.05 10.31 3.56
C VAL A 219 -11.38 9.62 3.22
N ILE A 220 -12.31 10.35 2.60
CA ILE A 220 -13.60 9.82 2.17
C ILE A 220 -13.40 8.67 1.17
N THR A 221 -12.55 8.85 0.17
CA THR A 221 -12.25 7.80 -0.82
C THR A 221 -11.61 6.57 -0.18
N LEU A 222 -10.67 6.76 0.75
CA LEU A 222 -10.00 5.67 1.46
C LEU A 222 -10.97 4.84 2.31
N ILE A 223 -12.03 5.47 2.85
CA ILE A 223 -13.06 4.79 3.64
C ILE A 223 -14.13 4.18 2.73
N LEU A 224 -14.66 4.97 1.79
CA LEU A 224 -15.80 4.57 0.97
C LEU A 224 -15.46 3.48 -0.04
N ILE A 225 -14.26 3.44 -0.62
CA ILE A 225 -13.91 2.41 -1.60
C ILE A 225 -13.93 1.00 -0.97
N PRO A 226 -13.24 0.73 0.16
CA PRO A 226 -13.34 -0.57 0.82
C PRO A 226 -14.77 -0.93 1.23
N PHE A 227 -15.52 0.02 1.80
CA PHE A 227 -16.92 -0.22 2.19
C PHE A 227 -17.81 -0.52 0.98
N ALA A 228 -17.64 0.19 -0.12
CA ALA A 228 -18.38 -0.05 -1.36
C ALA A 228 -18.04 -1.43 -1.94
N ILE A 229 -16.77 -1.83 -1.91
CA ILE A 229 -16.34 -3.17 -2.35
C ILE A 229 -16.97 -4.25 -1.47
N VAL A 230 -16.87 -4.13 -0.14
CA VAL A 230 -17.46 -5.10 0.80
C VAL A 230 -18.97 -5.20 0.61
N THR A 231 -19.66 -4.06 0.45
CA THR A 231 -21.11 -4.04 0.25
C THR A 231 -21.51 -4.63 -1.09
N LEU A 232 -20.80 -4.29 -2.17
CA LEU A 232 -21.03 -4.86 -3.49
C LEU A 232 -20.86 -6.38 -3.47
N VAL A 233 -19.80 -6.87 -2.84
CA VAL A 233 -19.53 -8.31 -2.71
C VAL A 233 -20.60 -8.98 -1.86
N ALA A 234 -21.01 -8.38 -0.74
CA ALA A 234 -22.06 -8.92 0.12
C ALA A 234 -23.45 -8.97 -0.55
N VAL A 235 -23.72 -8.10 -1.53
CA VAL A 235 -24.97 -8.09 -2.31
C VAL A 235 -24.92 -9.04 -3.51
N MET A 236 -23.72 -9.43 -3.95
CA MET A 236 -23.48 -10.36 -5.08
C MET A 236 -23.29 -11.82 -4.65
N LEU A 237 -23.24 -12.10 -3.34
CA LEU A 237 -23.25 -13.42 -2.71
C LEU A 237 -24.65 -13.75 -2.21
#